data_AF-A0A511R2S2-F1
#
_entry.id   AF-A0A511R2S2-F1
#
_cell.length_a   1.000
_cell.length_b   1.000
_cell.length_c   1.000
_cell.angle_alpha   90.00
_cell.angle_beta   90.00
_cell.angle_gamma   90.00
#
_symmetry.space_group_name_H-M   'P 1'
#
loop_
_entity.id
_entity.type
_entity.pdbx_description
1 polymer ?
#
loop_
_entity_poly.entity_id
_entity_poly.type
_entity_poly.pdbx_seq_one_letter_code
_entity_poly.pdbx_strand_id
1 'polypeptide(L)'
;MAEPGIDTLLALTDSKYRLTVVTAKRAQQLLRYDFKNTVLNSDELPRMRTLEGEKPDPNAVTWAMQELKTGRLQIGENLIAEDRLTKYLDQMYPREVIETSD
;
A
#
# COMPACT_ATOMS: atom_id res chain seq x y z
N MET A 1 -11.07 11.97 15.52
CA MET A 1 -11.88 10.99 14.78
C MET A 1 -10.97 9.81 14.47
N ALA A 2 -11.42 8.58 14.69
CA ALA A 2 -10.64 7.40 14.34
C ALA A 2 -10.68 7.17 12.82
N GLU A 3 -9.59 6.68 12.25
CA GLU A 3 -9.53 6.26 10.85
C GLU A 3 -10.65 5.25 10.54
N PRO A 4 -11.31 5.34 9.37
CA PRO A 4 -12.39 4.43 9.01
C PRO A 4 -11.95 2.96 9.13
N GLY A 5 -12.67 2.14 9.89
CA GLY A 5 -12.42 0.70 10.00
C GLY A 5 -11.18 0.29 10.81
N ILE A 6 -10.68 1.15 11.71
CA ILE A 6 -9.53 0.83 12.56
C ILE A 6 -9.75 -0.43 13.42
N ASP A 7 -10.97 -0.68 13.90
CA ASP A 7 -11.27 -1.84 14.74
C ASP A 7 -11.12 -3.15 13.95
N THR A 8 -11.50 -3.15 12.67
CA THR A 8 -11.29 -4.28 11.75
C THR A 8 -9.80 -4.51 11.52
N LEU A 9 -9.04 -3.44 11.29
CA LEU A 9 -7.58 -3.52 11.10
C LEU A 9 -6.86 -4.03 12.36
N LEU A 10 -7.32 -3.61 13.53
CA LEU A 10 -6.81 -4.09 14.80
C LEU A 10 -7.14 -5.57 15.02
N ALA A 11 -8.30 -6.05 14.59
CA ALA A 11 -8.66 -7.46 14.67
C ALA A 11 -7.84 -8.35 13.71
N LEU A 12 -7.34 -7.81 12.60
CA LEU A 12 -6.48 -8.53 11.65
C LEU A 12 -5.06 -8.77 12.16
N THR A 13 -4.65 -8.06 13.20
CA THR A 13 -3.29 -8.17 13.77
C THR A 13 -3.35 -8.48 15.25
N ASP A 14 -2.35 -9.20 15.75
CA ASP A 14 -2.22 -9.52 17.18
C ASP A 14 -1.77 -8.31 18.03
N SER A 15 -1.26 -7.24 17.42
CA SER A 15 -0.72 -6.07 18.11
C SER A 15 -0.88 -4.78 17.29
N LYS A 16 -1.22 -3.69 17.98
CA LYS A 16 -1.26 -2.33 17.42
C LYS A 16 0.03 -1.95 16.70
N TYR A 17 1.17 -2.36 17.26
CA TYR A 17 2.48 -2.08 16.68
C TYR A 17 2.71 -2.86 15.38
N ARG A 18 2.22 -4.10 15.30
CA ARG A 18 2.31 -4.90 14.07
C ARG A 18 1.51 -4.25 12.95
N LEU A 19 0.29 -3.77 13.23
CA LEU A 19 -0.50 -3.03 12.25
C LEU A 19 0.25 -1.80 11.71
N THR A 20 0.88 -1.02 12.58
CA THR A 20 1.68 0.15 12.16
C THR A 20 2.82 -0.24 11.23
N VAL A 21 3.60 -1.28 11.59
CA VAL A 21 4.74 -1.72 10.79
C VAL A 21 4.28 -2.26 9.43
N VAL A 22 3.23 -3.07 9.40
CA VAL A 22 2.67 -3.63 8.16
C VAL A 22 2.16 -2.53 7.24
N THR A 23 1.38 -1.59 7.80
CA THR A 23 0.83 -0.46 7.03
C THR A 23 1.95 0.40 6.46
N ALA A 24 2.97 0.73 7.27
CA ALA A 24 4.11 1.54 6.83
C ALA A 24 4.94 0.84 5.74
N LYS A 25 5.26 -0.45 5.90
CA LYS A 25 5.99 -1.22 4.88
C LYS A 25 5.20 -1.31 3.58
N ARG A 26 3.89 -1.51 3.66
CA ARG A 26 3.04 -1.57 2.47
C ARG A 26 2.96 -0.20 1.76
N ALA A 27 2.81 0.88 2.51
CA ALA A 27 2.84 2.24 1.95
C ALA A 27 4.17 2.54 1.22
N GLN A 28 5.31 2.13 1.79
CA GLN A 28 6.62 2.26 1.12
C GLN A 28 6.69 1.46 -0.19
N GLN A 29 6.13 0.25 -0.22
CA GLN A 29 6.04 -0.53 -1.45
C GLN A 29 5.16 0.16 -2.50
N LEU A 30 4.00 0.71 -2.12
CA LEU A 30 3.11 1.41 -3.03
C LEU A 30 3.81 2.63 -3.67
N LEU A 31 4.47 3.46 -2.86
CA LEU A 31 5.21 4.63 -3.32
C LEU A 31 6.35 4.25 -4.27
N ARG A 32 7.05 3.14 -4.00
CA ARG A 32 8.18 2.69 -4.82
C ARG A 32 7.78 2.32 -6.26
N TYR A 33 6.52 1.94 -6.49
CA TYR A 33 6.02 1.48 -7.79
C TYR A 33 4.86 2.33 -8.33
N ASP A 34 4.79 3.60 -7.93
CA ASP A 34 3.75 4.55 -8.36
C ASP A 34 2.33 3.97 -8.25
N PHE A 35 2.06 3.24 -7.17
CA PHE A 35 0.78 2.59 -6.88
C PHE A 35 0.33 1.53 -7.91
N LYS A 36 1.18 1.16 -8.89
CA LYS A 36 0.88 0.13 -9.91
C LYS A 36 0.77 -1.27 -9.31
N ASN A 37 1.38 -1.50 -8.16
CA ASN A 37 1.33 -2.75 -7.41
C ASN A 37 0.14 -2.82 -6.44
N THR A 38 -0.87 -1.96 -6.60
CA THR A 38 -2.10 -1.98 -5.81
C THR A 38 -2.88 -3.28 -6.03
N VAL A 39 -3.55 -3.76 -4.98
CA VAL A 39 -4.50 -4.88 -5.07
C VAL A 39 -5.95 -4.41 -5.11
N LEU A 40 -6.20 -3.10 -5.11
CA LEU A 40 -7.53 -2.50 -5.19
C LEU A 40 -8.04 -2.43 -6.64
N ASN A 41 -9.32 -2.70 -6.83
CA ASN A 41 -10.01 -2.44 -8.09
C ASN A 41 -10.29 -0.93 -8.25
N SER A 42 -10.61 -0.48 -9.48
CA SER A 42 -10.80 0.95 -9.80
C SER A 42 -11.92 1.65 -9.01
N ASP A 43 -12.90 0.90 -8.54
CA ASP A 43 -14.02 1.32 -7.69
C ASP A 43 -13.67 1.36 -6.20
N GLU A 44 -12.65 0.60 -5.78
CA GLU A 44 -12.15 0.53 -4.41
C GLU A 44 -11.04 1.55 -4.12
N LEU A 45 -10.53 2.23 -5.16
CA LEU A 45 -9.44 3.20 -5.03
C LEU A 45 -9.85 4.34 -4.09
N PRO A 46 -9.02 4.68 -3.08
CA PRO A 46 -9.27 5.86 -2.27
C PRO A 46 -9.18 7.11 -3.14
N ARG A 47 -10.20 7.96 -3.07
CA ARG A 47 -10.30 9.19 -3.85
C ARG A 47 -10.32 10.41 -2.94
N MET A 48 -9.65 11.45 -3.38
CA MET A 48 -9.70 12.78 -2.78
C MET A 48 -10.51 13.71 -3.68
N ARG A 49 -11.46 14.43 -3.07
CA ARG A 49 -12.27 15.43 -3.77
C ARG A 49 -11.51 16.76 -3.82
N THR A 50 -11.11 17.17 -5.01
CA THR A 50 -10.45 18.45 -5.27
C THR A 50 -11.39 19.42 -6.00
N LEU A 51 -11.00 20.68 -6.13
CA LEU A 51 -11.74 21.68 -6.92
C LEU A 51 -11.88 21.28 -8.40
N GLU A 52 -10.94 20.49 -8.91
CA GLU A 52 -10.88 20.01 -10.30
C GLU A 52 -11.62 18.67 -10.51
N GLY A 53 -12.16 18.07 -9.44
CA GLY A 53 -12.85 16.77 -9.48
C GLY A 53 -12.28 15.75 -8.51
N GLU A 54 -12.71 14.50 -8.64
CA GLU A 54 -12.16 13.36 -7.88
C GLU A 54 -10.85 12.89 -8.50
N LYS A 55 -9.80 12.83 -7.68
CA LYS A 55 -8.50 12.27 -8.06
C LYS A 55 -8.12 11.15 -7.10
N PRO A 56 -7.26 10.20 -7.49
CA PRO A 56 -6.71 9.23 -6.56
C PRO A 56 -6.03 9.92 -5.38
N ASP A 57 -6.24 9.42 -4.15
CA ASP A 57 -5.62 9.98 -2.95
C ASP A 57 -4.09 9.86 -3.04
N PRO A 58 -3.30 10.94 -2.90
CA PRO A 58 -1.85 10.85 -2.88
C PRO A 58 -1.29 10.12 -1.64
N ASN A 59 -2.07 9.95 -0.58
CA ASN A 59 -1.59 9.36 0.67
C ASN A 59 -1.50 7.83 0.62
N ALA A 60 -0.28 7.31 0.51
CA ALA A 60 -0.02 5.86 0.47
C ALA A 60 -0.47 5.08 1.73
N VAL A 61 -0.59 5.73 2.88
CA VAL A 61 -1.10 5.09 4.09
C VAL A 61 -2.59 4.78 3.95
N THR A 62 -3.37 5.69 3.36
CA THR A 62 -4.80 5.47 3.07
C THR A 62 -4.99 4.24 2.19
N TRP A 63 -4.17 4.11 1.14
CA TRP A 63 -4.18 2.96 0.24
C TRP A 63 -3.84 1.67 0.97
N ALA A 64 -2.73 1.65 1.72
CA ALA A 64 -2.31 0.47 2.46
C ALA A 64 -3.38 0.01 3.47
N MET A 65 -4.00 0.93 4.22
CA MET A 65 -5.09 0.59 5.14
C MET A 65 -6.33 0.06 4.40
N GLN A 66 -6.66 0.63 3.25
CA GLN A 66 -7.79 0.15 2.44
C GLN A 66 -7.51 -1.25 1.86
N GLU A 67 -6.30 -1.51 1.36
CA GLU A 67 -5.88 -2.83 0.89
C GLU A 67 -5.91 -3.88 1.99
N LEU A 68 -5.45 -3.55 3.20
CA LEU A 68 -5.47 -4.47 4.34
C LEU A 68 -6.87 -4.96 4.67
N LYS A 69 -7.90 -4.09 4.55
CA LYS A 69 -9.31 -4.48 4.78
C LYS A 69 -9.82 -5.50 3.77
N THR A 70 -9.23 -5.58 2.58
CA THR A 70 -9.67 -6.52 1.54
C THR A 70 -9.27 -7.97 1.83
N GLY A 71 -8.31 -8.19 2.74
CA GLY A 71 -7.78 -9.52 3.04
C GLY A 71 -6.92 -10.13 1.92
N ARG A 72 -6.59 -9.37 0.86
CA ARG A 72 -5.76 -9.83 -0.27
C ARG A 72 -4.26 -9.82 0.05
N LEU A 73 -3.85 -9.18 1.15
CA LEU A 73 -2.45 -9.10 1.59
C LEU A 73 -2.16 -10.18 2.64
N GLN A 74 -1.03 -10.87 2.48
CA GLN A 74 -0.55 -11.83 3.46
C GLN A 74 0.40 -11.16 4.47
N ILE A 75 0.10 -11.30 5.75
CA ILE A 75 0.90 -10.76 6.86
C ILE A 75 1.50 -11.93 7.64
N GLY A 76 2.81 -11.88 7.88
CA GLY A 76 3.49 -12.92 8.64
C GLY A 76 4.99 -12.66 8.74
N GLU A 77 5.67 -13.54 9.45
CA GLU A 77 7.12 -13.53 9.61
C GLU A 77 7.73 -14.64 8.75
N ASN A 78 8.95 -14.41 8.25
CA ASN A 78 9.71 -15.38 7.45
C ASN A 78 8.98 -15.87 6.17
N LEU A 79 8.13 -15.03 5.56
CA LEU A 79 7.38 -15.37 4.34
C LEU A 79 8.28 -15.50 3.11
N ILE A 80 9.08 -14.47 2.84
CA ILE A 80 9.98 -14.40 1.69
C ILE A 80 11.23 -13.60 2.09
N ALA A 81 12.38 -13.99 1.55
CA ALA A 81 13.60 -13.20 1.71
C ALA A 81 13.45 -11.82 1.04
N GLU A 82 13.81 -10.76 1.76
CA GLU A 82 13.58 -9.37 1.36
C GLU A 82 14.20 -9.02 -0.01
N ASP A 83 15.42 -9.49 -0.26
CA ASP A 83 16.11 -9.28 -1.54
C ASP A 83 15.38 -9.93 -2.72
N ARG A 84 14.79 -11.11 -2.49
CA ARG A 84 14.03 -11.84 -3.53
C ARG A 84 12.70 -11.16 -3.82
N LEU A 85 11.99 -10.74 -2.78
CA LEU A 85 10.75 -9.98 -2.93
C LEU A 85 10.99 -8.71 -3.72
N THR A 86 12.05 -7.98 -3.39
CA THR A 86 12.41 -6.74 -4.05
C THR A 86 12.67 -6.96 -5.54
N LYS A 87 13.52 -7.93 -5.89
CA LYS A 87 13.81 -8.27 -7.29
C LYS A 87 12.56 -8.72 -8.06
N TYR A 88 11.70 -9.50 -7.42
CA TYR A 88 10.46 -9.98 -8.04
C TYR A 88 9.49 -8.83 -8.33
N LEU A 89 9.32 -7.91 -7.38
CA LEU A 89 8.49 -6.72 -7.57
C LEU A 89 9.06 -5.78 -8.63
N ASP A 90 10.38 -5.56 -8.64
CA ASP A 90 11.05 -4.74 -9.66
C ASP A 90 10.87 -5.33 -11.08
N GLN A 91 10.81 -6.66 -11.21
CA GLN A 91 10.54 -7.33 -12.49
C GLN A 91 9.08 -7.21 -12.94
N MET A 92 8.11 -7.34 -12.02
CA MET A 92 6.68 -7.25 -12.34
C MET A 92 6.20 -5.82 -12.56
N TYR A 93 6.74 -4.88 -11.79
CA TYR A 93 6.39 -3.47 -11.82
C TYR A 93 7.65 -2.65 -12.16
N PRO A 94 8.10 -2.71 -13.43
CA PRO A 94 9.28 -1.99 -13.85
C PRO A 94 9.07 -0.50 -13.64
N ARG A 95 10.07 0.15 -13.07
CA ARG A 95 10.08 1.59 -12.89
C ARG A 95 10.56 2.24 -14.17
N GLU A 96 9.88 3.30 -14.59
CA GLU A 96 10.46 4.22 -15.56
C GLU A 96 11.58 4.96 -14.82
N VAL A 97 12.83 4.61 -15.13
CA VAL A 97 13.98 5.38 -14.67
C VAL A 97 13.90 6.69 -15.44
N ILE A 98 13.38 7.73 -14.79
CA ILE A 98 13.50 9.09 -15.31
C ILE A 98 15.00 9.38 -15.23
N GLU A 99 15.71 9.25 -16.36
CA GLU A 99 17.07 9.73 -16.47
C GLU A 99 17.04 11.23 -16.16
N THR A 100 17.45 11.61 -14.95
CA THR A 100 17.78 12.99 -14.64
C THR A 100 18.91 13.40 -15.56
N SER A 101 18.56 14.13 -16.61
CA SER A 101 19.51 14.85 -17.44
C SER A 101 20.18 15.90 -16.54
N ASP A 102 21.48 15.71 -16.26
CA ASP A 102 22.34 16.70 -15.60
C ASP A 102 22.37 18.03 -16.37
#